data_AF-A0A317H992-F1
#
_entry.id   AF-A0A317H992-F1
#
_cell.length_a   1.000
_cell.length_b   1.000
_cell.length_c   1.000
_cell.angle_alpha   90.00
_cell.angle_beta   90.00
_cell.angle_gamma   90.00
#
_symmetry.space_group_name_H-M   'P 1'
#
loop_
_entity.id
_entity.type
_entity.pdbx_description
1 polymer ?
#
loop_
_entity_poly.entity_id
_entity_poly.type
_entity_poly.pdbx_seq_one_letter_code
_entity_poly.pdbx_strand_id
1 'polypeptide(L)' 'PLPDPAIRNLTKLGFNHVCFAVDDLEVELTRLKAKGVQLRNEVMAFHDRKLVFLSGPEGITVELAEWDRSRG' A
#
# COMPACT_ATOMS: atom_id res chain seq x y z
N PRO A 1 -20.71 -8.51 4.65
CA PRO A 1 -19.57 -9.39 4.98
C PRO A 1 -18.59 -9.45 3.78
N LEU A 2 -17.28 -9.57 4.02
CA LEU A 2 -16.35 -9.81 2.91
C LEU A 2 -16.52 -11.26 2.39
N PRO A 3 -16.46 -11.51 1.07
CA PRO A 3 -16.57 -12.86 0.53
C PRO A 3 -15.48 -13.81 1.06
N ASP A 4 -14.28 -13.27 1.29
CA ASP A 4 -13.16 -13.95 1.91
C ASP A 4 -12.76 -13.25 3.22
N PRO A 5 -13.04 -13.85 4.39
CA PRO A 5 -12.69 -13.27 5.68
C PRO A 5 -11.18 -13.06 5.88
N ALA A 6 -10.35 -13.81 5.14
CA ALA A 6 -8.89 -13.77 5.25
C ALA A 6 -8.23 -12.93 4.16
N ILE A 7 -8.98 -12.15 3.37
CA ILE A 7 -8.45 -11.35 2.24
C ILE A 7 -7.37 -10.33 2.67
N ARG A 8 -7.40 -9.90 3.94
CA ARG A 8 -6.41 -8.97 4.51
C ARG A 8 -5.14 -9.67 5.00
N ASN A 9 -5.12 -11.00 5.07
CA ASN A 9 -3.99 -11.75 5.60
C ASN A 9 -2.90 -11.93 4.54
N LEU A 10 -1.79 -11.21 4.69
CA LEU A 10 -0.65 -11.27 3.75
C LEU A 10 0.16 -12.58 3.85
N THR A 11 -0.13 -13.46 4.81
CA THR A 11 0.47 -14.81 4.85
C THR A 11 -0.37 -15.87 4.14
N LYS A 12 -1.58 -15.51 3.68
CA LYS A 12 -2.45 -16.41 2.93
C LYS A 12 -1.94 -16.60 1.50
N LEU A 13 -2.01 -17.84 1.00
CA LEU A 13 -1.73 -18.16 -0.40
C LEU A 13 -2.77 -17.56 -1.35
N GLY A 14 -2.33 -17.19 -2.55
CA GLY A 14 -3.16 -16.60 -3.59
C GLY A 14 -2.82 -15.13 -3.83
N PHE A 15 -3.81 -14.33 -4.22
CA PHE A 15 -3.63 -12.89 -4.38
C PHE A 15 -3.27 -12.24 -3.03
N ASN A 16 -2.18 -11.48 -3.00
CA ASN A 16 -1.62 -10.91 -1.78
C ASN A 16 -1.93 -9.41 -1.65
N HIS A 17 -1.50 -8.63 -2.63
CA HIS A 17 -1.74 -7.20 -2.74
C HIS A 17 -1.51 -6.74 -4.20
N VAL A 18 -1.94 -5.53 -4.51
CA VAL A 18 -1.54 -4.80 -5.72
C VAL A 18 -0.61 -3.67 -5.32
N CYS A 19 0.50 -3.49 -6.04
CA CYS A 19 1.44 -2.40 -5.81
C CYS A 19 1.32 -1.36 -6.93
N PHE A 20 1.21 -0.09 -6.55
CA PHE A 20 1.31 1.06 -7.46
C PHE A 20 2.62 1.80 -7.19
N ALA A 21 3.40 1.99 -8.24
CA ALA A 21 4.53 2.90 -8.22
C ALA A 21 4.03 4.36 -8.28
N VAL A 22 4.57 5.20 -7.40
CA VAL A 22 4.25 6.62 -7.30
C VAL A 22 5.53 7.45 -7.37
N ASP A 23 5.40 8.68 -7.89
CA ASP A 23 6.52 9.61 -7.98
C ASP A 23 6.83 10.28 -6.63
N ASP A 24 5.80 10.59 -5.84
CA ASP A 24 5.93 11.17 -4.49
C ASP A 24 4.90 10.55 -3.53
N LEU A 25 5.39 9.73 -2.61
CA LEU A 25 4.61 9.03 -1.61
C LEU A 25 3.94 9.99 -0.63
N GLU A 26 4.60 11.05 -0.20
CA GLU A 26 4.05 11.97 0.81
C GLU A 26 2.89 12.78 0.24
N VAL A 27 3.02 13.23 -1.02
CA VAL A 27 1.94 13.89 -1.76
C VAL A 27 0.73 12.96 -1.90
N GLU A 28 0.95 11.71 -2.31
CA GLU A 28 -0.13 10.74 -2.47
C GLU A 28 -0.80 10.39 -1.14
N LEU A 29 -0.03 10.20 -0.06
CA LEU A 29 -0.60 9.95 1.27
C LEU A 29 -1.37 11.14 1.80
N THR A 30 -0.93 12.36 1.53
CA THR A 30 -1.68 13.58 1.89
C THR A 30 -3.03 13.61 1.16
N ARG A 31 -3.02 13.37 -0.16
CA ARG A 31 -4.23 13.31 -1.00
C ARG A 31 -5.20 12.22 -0.55
N LEU A 32 -4.69 11.04 -0.19
CA LEU A 32 -5.50 9.89 0.22
C LEU A 32 -6.05 10.05 1.64
N LYS A 33 -5.26 10.55 2.58
CA LYS A 33 -5.72 10.88 3.95
C LYS A 33 -6.83 11.93 3.92
N ALA A 34 -6.72 12.95 3.08
CA ALA A 34 -7.76 13.97 2.88
C ALA A 34 -9.09 13.38 2.37
N LYS A 35 -9.05 12.20 1.73
CA LYS A 35 -10.23 11.45 1.27
C LYS A 35 -10.68 10.36 2.25
N GLY A 36 -10.11 10.31 3.46
CA GLY A 36 -10.48 9.35 4.49
C GLY A 36 -9.87 7.95 4.33
N VAL A 37 -8.87 7.78 3.46
CA VAL A 37 -8.16 6.51 3.30
C VAL A 37 -7.26 6.27 4.51
N GLN A 38 -7.36 5.05 5.07
CA GLN A 38 -6.58 4.64 6.23
C GLN A 38 -5.34 3.84 5.82
N LEU A 39 -4.21 4.19 6.42
CA LEU A 39 -2.97 3.41 6.32
C LEU A 39 -3.08 2.19 7.23
N ARG A 40 -2.53 1.07 6.76
CA ARG A 40 -2.47 -0.19 7.51
C ARG A 40 -1.20 -0.28 8.36
N ASN A 41 -0.17 0.47 8.01
CA ASN A 41 1.10 0.60 8.69
C ASN A 41 1.67 2.00 8.51
N GLU A 42 2.74 2.30 9.24
CA GLU A 42 3.56 3.49 8.99
C GLU A 42 4.36 3.33 7.69
N VAL A 43 4.85 4.44 7.14
CA VAL A 43 5.74 4.41 5.98
C VAL A 43 7.02 3.66 6.34
N MET A 44 7.39 2.69 5.51
CA MET A 44 8.56 1.85 5.69
C MET A 44 9.60 2.17 4.62
N ALA A 45 10.88 2.23 5.01
CA ALA A 45 11.98 2.15 4.07
C ALA A 45 12.39 0.69 3.89
N PHE A 46 12.40 0.20 2.65
CA PHE A 46 12.76 -1.17 2.34
C PHE A 46 13.49 -1.24 1.01
N HIS A 47 14.70 -1.79 1.00
CA HIS A 47 15.60 -1.75 -0.16
C HIS A 47 15.79 -0.33 -0.70
N ASP A 48 15.50 -0.12 -1.98
CA ASP A 48 15.63 1.10 -2.75
C ASP A 48 14.29 1.85 -2.87
N ARG A 49 13.36 1.65 -1.94
CA ARG A 49 12.06 2.33 -1.96
C ARG A 49 11.53 2.63 -0.57
N LYS A 50 10.69 3.66 -0.48
CA LYS A 50 9.77 3.83 0.65
C LYS A 50 8.39 3.36 0.23
N LEU A 51 7.68 2.68 1.13
CA LEU A 51 6.40 2.05 0.83
C LEU A 51 5.44 2.10 2.01
N VAL A 52 4.16 1.93 1.73
CA VAL A 52 3.12 1.74 2.74
C VAL A 52 1.95 0.91 2.21
N PHE A 53 1.30 0.17 3.11
CA PHE A 53 0.10 -0.58 2.79
C PHE A 53 -1.16 0.19 3.22
N LEU A 54 -2.18 0.14 2.37
CA LEU A 54 -3.47 0.79 2.56
C LEU A 54 -4.60 -0.26 2.54
N SER A 55 -5.73 0.11 3.16
CA SER A 55 -6.97 -0.66 3.02
C SER A 55 -7.73 -0.20 1.77
N GLY A 56 -7.75 -1.05 0.73
CA GLY A 56 -8.52 -0.82 -0.48
C GLY A 56 -9.98 -1.28 -0.39
N PRO A 57 -10.76 -1.09 -1.46
CA PRO A 57 -12.10 -1.64 -1.59
C PRO A 57 -12.11 -3.15 -1.32
N GLU A 58 -13.20 -3.65 -0.72
CA GLU A 58 -13.38 -5.08 -0.41
C GLU A 58 -12.26 -5.71 0.43
N GLY A 59 -11.49 -4.88 1.17
CA GLY A 59 -10.41 -5.37 2.01
C GLY A 59 -9.15 -5.80 1.26
N ILE A 60 -9.07 -5.50 -0.05
CA ILE A 60 -7.85 -5.67 -0.84
C ILE A 60 -6.72 -4.86 -0.22
N THR A 61 -5.55 -5.47 -0.07
CA THR A 61 -4.35 -4.73 0.34
C THR A 61 -3.76 -4.02 -0.87
N VAL A 62 -3.52 -2.73 -0.73
CA VAL A 62 -2.84 -1.91 -1.73
C VAL A 62 -1.50 -1.46 -1.18
N GLU A 63 -0.42 -1.66 -1.92
CA GLU A 63 0.90 -1.07 -1.64
C GLU A 63 1.08 0.18 -2.51
N LEU A 64 1.53 1.28 -1.91
CA LEU A 64 2.12 2.40 -2.63
C LEU A 64 3.62 2.38 -2.38
N ALA A 65 4.42 2.55 -3.43
CA ALA A 65 5.86 2.57 -3.33
C ALA A 65 6.48 3.67 -4.21
N GLU A 66 7.39 4.45 -3.63
CA GLU A 66 8.24 5.40 -4.33
C GLU A 66 9.67 4.84 -4.37
N TRP A 67 10.18 4.62 -5.57
CA TRP A 67 11.54 4.12 -5.79
C TRP A 67 12.56 5.26 -5.76
N ASP A 68 13.70 4.98 -5.15
CA ASP A 68 14.89 5.83 -5.20
C ASP A 68 15.44 5.85 -6.62
N ARG A 69 15.10 6.93 -7.35
CA ARG A 69 15.52 7.13 -8.73
C ARG A 69 17.02 7.46 -8.88
N SER A 70 17.76 7.62 -7.77
CA SER A 70 19.21 7.83 -7.81
C SER A 70 20.03 6.55 -8.00
N ARG A 71 19.38 5.38 -7.92
CA ARG A 71 20.01 4.06 -8.03
C ARG A 71 19.80 3.36 -9.39
N GLY A 72 19.45 4.13 -10.43
CA GLY A 72 19.27 3.66 -11.81
C GLY A 72 20.56 3.57 -12.61
#